data_AF-A0A3D2KK48-F1
#
_entry.id   AF-A0A3D2KK48-F1
#
_cell.length_a   1.000
_cell.length_b   1.000
_cell.length_c   1.000
_cell.angle_alpha   90.00
_cell.angle_beta   90.00
_cell.angle_gamma   90.00
#
_symmetry.space_group_name_H-M   'P 1'
#
loop_
_entity.id
_entity.type
_entity.pdbx_description
1 polymer ?
#
loop_
_entity_poly.entity_id
_entity_poly.type
_entity_poly.pdbx_seq_one_letter_code
_entity_poly.pdbx_strand_id
1 'polypeptide(L)'
;MPNYRVFTEQASDFKSLVYGNDGTTDRVLLTDSSGALAIYADTALDVEITSSTTLTVTATDLDIRDITNATDSILVYGNDGTSNRVLLTDTSGNMQTVLYRRQATDTSEEGLSTATDFAGSTARDIGEQSQVTFAVKNTGTTYGATVKIQLSPNNSDWIDDTAETNISAGEMVALVPGKYLRYARVAYKSQTAGQDTSLTIWYQAQV
;
A
#
# COMPACT_ATOMS: atom_id res chain seq x y z
N MET A 1 84.24 -28.19 -54.19
CA MET A 1 83.04 -27.52 -53.65
C MET A 1 83.51 -26.36 -52.79
N PRO A 2 83.09 -25.11 -53.03
CA PRO A 2 83.50 -24.00 -52.18
C PRO A 2 82.83 -24.14 -50.80
N ASN A 3 83.61 -24.01 -49.74
CA ASN A 3 83.14 -24.02 -48.37
C ASN A 3 82.78 -22.57 -47.99
N TYR A 4 81.50 -22.25 -47.95
CA TYR A 4 81.06 -20.90 -47.57
C TYR A 4 81.17 -20.74 -46.06
N ARG A 5 81.96 -19.77 -45.60
CA ARG A 5 82.01 -19.39 -44.19
C ARG A 5 80.62 -18.92 -43.77
N VAL A 6 79.99 -19.61 -42.82
CA VAL A 6 78.65 -19.26 -42.28
C VAL A 6 78.77 -18.29 -41.09
N PHE A 7 79.88 -17.52 -41.04
CA PHE A 7 80.11 -16.53 -39.99
C PHE A 7 80.17 -15.16 -40.68
N THR A 8 79.05 -14.43 -40.62
CA THR A 8 79.00 -13.01 -40.95
C THR A 8 79.37 -12.20 -39.70
N GLU A 9 80.08 -11.09 -39.89
CA GLU A 9 80.54 -10.22 -38.80
C GLU A 9 79.57 -9.06 -38.54
N GLN A 10 78.52 -8.92 -39.37
CA GLN A 10 77.48 -7.91 -39.18
C GLN A 10 76.27 -8.51 -38.46
N ALA A 11 75.97 -7.99 -37.26
CA ALA A 11 74.84 -8.45 -36.43
C ALA A 11 73.48 -8.34 -37.15
N SER A 12 73.33 -7.43 -38.12
CA SER A 12 72.11 -7.28 -38.93
C SER A 12 71.77 -8.49 -39.78
N ASP A 13 72.78 -9.27 -40.16
CA ASP A 13 72.64 -10.43 -41.04
C ASP A 13 72.16 -11.67 -40.27
N PHE A 14 72.12 -11.61 -38.93
CA PHE A 14 71.58 -12.65 -38.05
C PHE A 14 70.09 -12.50 -37.73
N LYS A 15 69.41 -11.52 -38.33
CA LYS A 15 67.97 -11.34 -38.11
C LYS A 15 67.20 -12.55 -38.64
N SER A 16 66.53 -13.28 -37.76
CA SER A 16 65.60 -14.34 -38.13
C SER A 16 64.18 -13.79 -38.32
N LEU A 17 63.51 -14.18 -39.40
CA LEU A 17 62.08 -13.99 -39.53
C LEU A 17 61.35 -15.13 -38.83
N VAL A 18 60.27 -14.80 -38.11
CA VAL A 18 59.39 -15.78 -37.48
C VAL A 18 58.10 -15.86 -38.29
N TYR A 19 57.69 -17.09 -38.59
CA TYR A 19 56.50 -17.39 -39.38
C TYR A 19 55.43 -18.04 -38.49
N GLY A 20 54.16 -17.75 -38.77
CA GLY A 20 53.01 -18.53 -38.31
C GLY A 20 52.36 -19.25 -39.49
N ASN A 21 51.67 -20.36 -39.24
CA ASN A 21 50.94 -21.13 -40.26
C ASN A 21 49.43 -20.85 -40.14
N ASP A 22 48.77 -20.47 -41.23
CA ASP A 22 47.31 -20.20 -41.26
C ASP A 22 46.45 -21.45 -41.51
N GLY A 23 47.04 -22.65 -41.44
CA GLY A 23 46.43 -23.92 -41.82
C GLY A 23 46.67 -24.30 -43.29
N THR A 24 47.17 -23.38 -44.13
CA THR A 24 47.44 -23.63 -45.55
C THR A 24 48.81 -23.12 -46.01
N THR A 25 49.29 -22.01 -45.44
CA THR A 25 50.52 -21.33 -45.86
C THR A 25 51.25 -20.74 -44.66
N ASP A 26 52.58 -20.78 -44.69
CA ASP A 26 53.41 -20.07 -43.72
C ASP A 26 53.45 -18.57 -44.07
N ARG A 27 53.12 -17.71 -43.10
CA ARG A 27 53.09 -16.25 -43.22
C ARG A 27 53.98 -15.62 -42.15
N VAL A 28 54.68 -14.54 -42.50
CA VAL A 28 55.50 -13.78 -41.56
C VAL A 28 54.59 -13.14 -40.49
N LEU A 29 55.01 -13.17 -39.22
CA LEU A 29 54.35 -12.42 -38.16
C LEU A 29 54.67 -10.93 -38.29
N LEU A 30 53.63 -10.08 -38.42
CA LEU A 30 53.78 -8.64 -38.68
C LEU A 30 53.91 -7.85 -37.37
N THR A 31 54.87 -6.94 -37.30
CA THR A 31 54.97 -5.96 -36.21
C THR A 31 54.68 -4.54 -36.70
N ASP A 32 54.26 -3.66 -35.82
CA ASP A 32 54.17 -2.21 -36.09
C ASP A 32 55.55 -1.51 -36.00
N SER A 33 55.57 -0.19 -36.19
CA SER A 33 56.79 0.63 -36.14
C SER A 33 57.41 0.74 -34.74
N SER A 34 56.68 0.35 -33.69
CA SER A 34 57.19 0.25 -32.32
C SER A 34 57.72 -1.16 -31.98
N GLY A 35 57.56 -2.13 -32.89
CA GLY A 35 57.97 -3.51 -32.72
C GLY A 35 56.92 -4.39 -32.03
N ALA A 36 55.70 -3.90 -31.81
CA ALA A 36 54.62 -4.69 -31.24
C ALA A 36 54.00 -5.60 -32.31
N LEU A 37 53.66 -6.84 -31.95
CA LEU A 37 53.00 -7.80 -32.84
C LEU A 37 51.56 -7.36 -33.13
N ALA A 38 51.18 -7.28 -34.40
CA ALA A 38 49.80 -7.02 -34.80
C ALA A 38 48.99 -8.32 -34.74
N ILE A 39 48.03 -8.40 -33.80
CA ILE A 39 47.11 -9.53 -33.67
C ILE A 39 45.71 -9.03 -34.00
N TYR A 40 45.12 -9.54 -35.09
CA TYR A 40 43.75 -9.25 -35.48
C TYR A 40 42.83 -10.36 -34.96
N ALA A 41 41.84 -10.00 -34.15
CA ALA A 41 40.82 -10.94 -33.69
C ALA A 41 39.74 -11.11 -34.78
N ASP A 42 39.48 -12.34 -35.22
CA ASP A 42 38.36 -12.64 -36.12
C ASP A 42 37.07 -12.82 -35.31
N THR A 43 37.02 -13.70 -34.30
CA THR A 43 35.81 -13.83 -33.44
C THR A 43 36.01 -14.43 -32.03
N ALA A 44 37.18 -14.97 -31.68
CA ALA A 44 37.35 -15.79 -30.47
C ALA A 44 38.64 -15.53 -29.66
N LEU A 45 39.15 -14.30 -29.70
CA LEU A 45 40.35 -13.93 -28.94
C LEU A 45 39.94 -13.21 -27.64
N ASP A 46 40.23 -13.83 -26.49
CA ASP A 46 40.13 -13.16 -25.18
C ASP A 46 41.28 -12.16 -25.04
N VAL A 47 41.08 -10.94 -25.54
CA VAL A 47 42.04 -9.83 -25.39
C VAL A 47 41.71 -9.08 -24.11
N GLU A 48 42.62 -9.10 -23.12
CA GLU A 48 42.55 -8.22 -21.96
C GLU A 48 43.00 -6.81 -22.36
N ILE A 49 42.05 -5.92 -22.66
CA ILE A 49 42.34 -4.51 -23.00
C ILE A 49 42.70 -3.76 -21.72
N THR A 50 43.99 -3.53 -21.49
CA THR A 50 44.50 -3.01 -20.20
C THR A 50 44.73 -1.48 -20.16
N SER A 51 44.34 -0.71 -21.18
CA SER A 51 44.41 0.76 -21.12
C SER A 51 43.38 1.45 -22.03
N SER A 52 43.11 2.73 -21.77
CA SER A 52 41.95 3.54 -22.20
C SER A 52 41.73 3.70 -23.72
N THR A 53 41.54 2.60 -24.42
CA THR A 53 40.95 2.59 -25.75
C THR A 53 39.45 2.41 -25.62
N THR A 54 38.67 3.17 -26.37
CA THR A 54 37.22 3.02 -26.41
C THR A 54 36.88 1.69 -27.07
N LEU A 55 36.28 0.78 -26.31
CA LEU A 55 35.67 -0.43 -26.87
C LEU A 55 34.34 -0.05 -27.54
N THR A 56 34.29 -0.10 -28.86
CA THR A 56 33.03 0.06 -29.60
C THR A 56 32.24 -1.25 -29.49
N VAL A 57 31.22 -1.25 -28.65
CA VAL A 57 30.25 -2.36 -28.56
C VAL A 57 29.19 -2.14 -29.62
N THR A 58 29.19 -2.96 -30.66
CA THR A 58 28.08 -3.02 -31.64
C THR A 58 27.07 -4.03 -31.12
N ALA A 59 25.97 -3.55 -30.57
CA ALA A 59 24.82 -4.38 -30.22
C ALA A 59 23.68 -4.07 -31.19
N THR A 60 23.01 -5.12 -31.67
CA THR A 60 21.88 -5.00 -32.61
C THR A 60 20.61 -4.50 -31.94
N ASP A 61 20.56 -4.56 -30.60
CA ASP A 61 19.39 -4.17 -29.81
C ASP A 61 19.86 -3.58 -28.47
N LEU A 62 20.08 -2.27 -28.45
CA LEU A 62 20.21 -1.49 -27.22
C LEU A 62 18.99 -0.58 -27.15
N ASP A 63 17.98 -0.99 -26.39
CA ASP A 63 16.83 -0.12 -26.09
C ASP A 63 17.19 0.87 -24.97
N ILE A 64 18.06 1.83 -25.31
CA ILE A 64 18.44 2.94 -24.43
C ILE A 64 17.71 4.22 -24.85
N ARG A 65 16.41 4.29 -24.53
CA ARG A 65 15.57 5.47 -24.78
C ARG A 65 14.82 5.87 -23.52
N ASP A 66 14.18 7.04 -23.58
CA ASP A 66 13.29 7.48 -22.53
C ASP A 66 12.04 6.57 -22.44
N ILE A 67 11.59 6.32 -21.22
CA ILE A 67 10.34 5.60 -20.94
C ILE A 67 9.16 6.49 -21.31
N THR A 68 8.25 5.98 -22.15
CA THR A 68 7.03 6.70 -22.54
C THR A 68 5.78 5.87 -22.27
N ASN A 69 4.66 6.51 -21.89
CA ASN A 69 3.41 5.78 -21.63
C ASN A 69 2.72 5.21 -22.88
N ALA A 70 3.17 5.59 -24.08
CA ALA A 70 2.63 5.09 -25.34
C ALA A 70 3.19 3.72 -25.71
N THR A 71 4.41 3.42 -25.26
CA THR A 71 5.15 2.19 -25.62
C THR A 71 5.49 1.33 -24.42
N ASP A 72 5.58 1.92 -23.23
CA ASP A 72 6.14 1.28 -22.03
C ASP A 72 5.11 1.18 -20.91
N SER A 73 5.28 0.17 -20.06
CA SER A 73 4.51 0.01 -18.82
C SER A 73 5.43 -0.41 -17.67
N ILE A 74 5.16 0.11 -16.48
CA ILE A 74 5.88 -0.25 -15.25
C ILE A 74 4.85 -0.78 -14.26
N LEU A 75 5.04 -2.02 -13.82
CA LEU A 75 4.24 -2.62 -12.77
C LEU A 75 4.93 -2.41 -11.41
N VAL A 76 4.29 -1.63 -10.53
CA VAL A 76 4.83 -1.31 -9.21
C VAL A 76 4.14 -2.15 -8.15
N TYR A 77 4.94 -2.71 -7.23
CA TYR A 77 4.46 -3.52 -6.14
C TYR A 77 4.75 -2.87 -4.78
N GLY A 78 3.78 -2.92 -3.87
CA GLY A 78 4.01 -2.78 -2.44
C GLY A 78 4.25 -4.13 -1.80
N ASN A 79 5.06 -4.20 -0.75
CA ASN A 79 5.21 -5.42 0.05
C ASN A 79 4.29 -5.34 1.27
N ASP A 80 3.40 -6.33 1.45
CA ASP A 80 2.49 -6.40 2.59
C ASP A 80 3.10 -7.08 3.84
N GLY A 81 4.42 -7.31 3.82
CA GLY A 81 5.18 -8.05 4.83
C GLY A 81 5.38 -9.53 4.50
N THR A 82 4.65 -10.09 3.52
CA THR A 82 4.76 -11.51 3.13
C THR A 82 4.88 -11.68 1.62
N SER A 83 4.21 -10.83 0.84
CA SER A 83 4.16 -10.91 -0.61
C SER A 83 4.10 -9.54 -1.23
N ASN A 84 4.65 -9.45 -2.44
CA ASN A 84 4.50 -8.25 -3.25
C ASN A 84 3.09 -8.24 -3.83
N ARG A 85 2.36 -7.15 -3.62
CA ARG A 85 1.01 -6.86 -4.12
C ARG A 85 1.10 -5.69 -5.10
N VAL A 86 0.39 -5.78 -6.21
CA VAL A 86 0.36 -4.71 -7.22
C VAL A 86 -0.32 -3.47 -6.62
N LEU A 87 0.24 -2.30 -6.85
CA LEU A 87 -0.45 -1.03 -6.59
C LEU A 87 -1.44 -0.78 -7.72
N LEU A 88 -2.73 -0.72 -7.40
CA LEU A 88 -3.79 -0.55 -8.38
C LEU A 88 -4.01 0.92 -8.74
N THR A 89 -4.46 1.18 -9.96
CA THR A 89 -4.95 2.49 -10.39
C THR A 89 -6.38 2.41 -10.89
N ASP A 90 -7.12 3.52 -10.83
CA ASP A 90 -8.42 3.63 -11.48
C ASP A 90 -8.27 3.88 -13.00
N THR A 91 -9.39 3.99 -13.71
CA THR A 91 -9.42 4.23 -15.17
C THR A 91 -8.89 5.61 -15.58
N SER A 92 -8.70 6.53 -14.62
CA SER A 92 -8.13 7.86 -14.83
C SER A 92 -6.63 7.91 -14.48
N GLY A 93 -6.04 6.80 -14.06
CA GLY A 93 -4.61 6.69 -13.71
C GLY A 93 -4.27 7.11 -12.28
N ASN A 94 -5.25 7.35 -11.41
CA ASN A 94 -4.99 7.66 -10.01
C ASN A 94 -4.71 6.38 -9.23
N MET A 95 -3.78 6.43 -8.27
CA MET A 95 -3.52 5.30 -7.38
C MET A 95 -4.76 5.03 -6.52
N GLN A 96 -5.28 3.81 -6.59
CA GLN A 96 -6.38 3.37 -5.74
C GLN A 96 -5.84 3.11 -4.34
N THR A 97 -6.18 4.02 -3.45
CA THR A 97 -6.03 3.81 -2.01
C THR A 97 -7.41 3.48 -1.46
N VAL A 98 -7.50 2.49 -0.58
CA VAL A 98 -8.70 2.31 0.24
C VAL A 98 -8.61 3.36 1.35
N LEU A 99 -9.21 4.52 1.14
CA LEU A 99 -9.47 5.48 2.21
C LEU A 99 -10.78 5.08 2.87
N TYR A 100 -10.68 4.46 4.04
CA TYR A 100 -11.85 4.16 4.86
C TYR A 100 -12.49 5.49 5.26
N ARG A 101 -13.55 5.90 4.55
CA ARG A 101 -14.56 6.87 5.01
C ARG A 101 -14.71 6.76 6.54
N ARG A 102 -14.87 7.88 7.27
CA ARG A 102 -15.28 7.80 8.70
C ARG A 102 -16.40 6.79 8.80
N GLN A 103 -16.15 5.65 9.44
CA GLN A 103 -17.03 4.49 9.30
C GLN A 103 -18.29 4.82 10.07
N ALA A 104 -19.36 5.14 9.35
CA ALA A 104 -20.63 5.48 9.94
C ALA A 104 -21.40 4.19 10.26
N THR A 105 -21.83 4.05 11.51
CA THR A 105 -22.75 2.99 11.95
C THR A 105 -24.11 3.62 12.14
N ASP A 106 -25.15 3.03 11.53
CA ASP A 106 -26.54 3.41 11.72
C ASP A 106 -27.37 2.16 12.02
N THR A 107 -27.98 2.12 13.20
CA THR A 107 -28.84 1.02 13.64
C THR A 107 -30.03 1.54 14.42
N SER A 108 -31.18 0.90 14.30
CA SER A 108 -32.38 1.27 15.05
C SER A 108 -32.93 0.10 15.87
N GLU A 109 -33.65 0.45 16.93
CA GLU A 109 -34.48 -0.44 17.74
C GLU A 109 -35.88 0.18 17.80
N GLU A 110 -36.88 -0.53 17.30
CA GLU A 110 -38.27 -0.05 17.16
C GLU A 110 -39.21 -0.81 18.09
N GLY A 111 -40.31 -0.16 18.48
CA GLY A 111 -41.40 -0.80 19.23
C GLY A 111 -41.07 -1.05 20.71
N LEU A 112 -40.15 -0.27 21.28
CA LEU A 112 -39.81 -0.36 22.70
C LEU A 112 -40.94 0.17 23.57
N SER A 113 -41.63 -0.71 24.29
CA SER A 113 -42.63 -0.30 25.29
C SER A 113 -41.93 0.25 26.52
N THR A 114 -42.33 1.44 26.95
CA THR A 114 -41.94 1.97 28.25
C THR A 114 -42.68 1.26 29.38
N ALA A 115 -42.18 1.43 30.59
CA ALA A 115 -42.80 0.96 31.84
C ALA A 115 -42.51 1.97 32.96
N THR A 116 -42.98 1.69 34.17
CA THR A 116 -42.75 2.55 35.36
C THR A 116 -41.28 2.73 35.70
N ASP A 117 -40.50 1.65 35.64
CA ASP A 117 -39.07 1.65 35.94
C ASP A 117 -38.23 1.82 34.68
N PHE A 118 -36.99 2.29 34.85
CA PHE A 118 -36.06 2.40 33.73
C PHE A 118 -35.72 1.03 33.15
N ALA A 119 -36.06 0.85 31.88
CA ALA A 119 -35.49 -0.18 31.03
C ALA A 119 -34.31 0.40 30.24
N GLY A 120 -33.35 -0.44 29.89
CA GLY A 120 -32.24 -0.07 29.01
C GLY A 120 -32.48 -0.57 27.60
N SER A 121 -32.19 0.26 26.59
CA SER A 121 -32.10 -0.18 25.20
C SER A 121 -30.96 -1.19 25.01
N THR A 122 -30.86 -1.74 23.81
CA THR A 122 -29.67 -2.50 23.41
C THR A 122 -28.40 -1.68 23.64
N ALA A 123 -27.45 -2.25 24.38
CA ALA A 123 -26.16 -1.62 24.63
C ALA A 123 -25.30 -1.56 23.37
N ARG A 124 -24.58 -0.45 23.17
CA ARG A 124 -23.68 -0.21 22.04
C ARG A 124 -22.25 -0.10 22.54
N ASP A 125 -21.33 -0.84 21.94
CA ASP A 125 -19.89 -0.62 22.14
C ASP A 125 -19.49 0.62 21.33
N ILE A 126 -19.01 1.64 22.03
CA ILE A 126 -18.60 2.93 21.48
C ILE A 126 -17.08 3.12 21.57
N GLY A 127 -16.32 2.07 21.91
CA GLY A 127 -14.90 2.13 22.20
C GLY A 127 -14.03 2.67 21.06
N GLU A 128 -14.43 2.40 19.82
CA GLU A 128 -13.71 2.81 18.61
C GLU A 128 -14.32 4.07 17.96
N GLN A 129 -15.42 4.58 18.51
CA GLN A 129 -16.19 5.65 17.87
C GLN A 129 -15.73 7.01 18.36
N SER A 130 -15.43 7.91 17.43
CA SER A 130 -15.03 9.28 17.73
C SER A 130 -16.23 10.19 18.04
N GLN A 131 -17.42 9.83 17.54
CA GLN A 131 -18.66 10.56 17.79
C GLN A 131 -19.85 9.58 17.83
N VAL A 132 -20.73 9.77 18.80
CA VAL A 132 -21.92 8.94 19.02
C VAL A 132 -23.11 9.84 19.31
N THR A 133 -24.23 9.54 18.67
CA THR A 133 -25.52 10.18 18.91
C THR A 133 -26.61 9.11 18.99
N PHE A 134 -27.47 9.22 19.99
CA PHE A 134 -28.72 8.49 20.07
C PHE A 134 -29.87 9.42 19.72
N ALA A 135 -30.62 9.11 18.67
CA ALA A 135 -31.90 9.78 18.41
C ALA A 135 -33.02 8.93 19.00
N VAL A 136 -33.87 9.53 19.82
CA VAL A 136 -35.00 8.84 20.46
C VAL A 136 -36.29 9.52 20.07
N LYS A 137 -37.19 8.78 19.42
CA LYS A 137 -38.52 9.25 19.05
C LYS A 137 -39.58 8.53 19.86
N ASN A 138 -40.50 9.29 20.45
CA ASN A 138 -41.72 8.76 21.03
C ASN A 138 -42.74 8.54 19.91
N THR A 139 -42.99 7.29 19.57
CA THR A 139 -43.91 6.89 18.49
C THR A 139 -45.34 6.69 18.97
N GLY A 140 -45.58 6.77 20.29
CA GLY A 140 -46.93 6.78 20.83
C GLY A 140 -47.67 8.10 20.57
N THR A 141 -48.99 8.06 20.77
CA THR A 141 -49.91 9.15 20.37
C THR A 141 -50.38 10.01 21.53
N THR A 142 -50.23 9.56 22.77
CA THR A 142 -50.91 10.16 23.93
C THR A 142 -49.97 10.46 25.10
N TYR A 143 -49.09 9.51 25.44
CA TYR A 143 -48.26 9.60 26.64
C TYR A 143 -46.81 9.93 26.31
N GLY A 144 -46.14 10.62 27.23
CA GLY A 144 -44.73 10.96 27.12
C GLY A 144 -43.81 9.87 27.71
N ALA A 145 -42.53 9.93 27.36
CA ALA A 145 -41.49 9.11 27.98
C ALA A 145 -40.39 10.00 28.58
N THR A 146 -39.61 9.42 29.50
CA THR A 146 -38.40 10.03 30.06
C THR A 146 -37.19 9.20 29.65
N VAL A 147 -36.17 9.86 29.09
CA VAL A 147 -34.98 9.21 28.54
C VAL A 147 -33.69 9.85 29.05
N LYS A 148 -32.63 9.05 29.15
CA LYS A 148 -31.26 9.50 29.44
C LYS A 148 -30.23 8.52 28.88
N ILE A 149 -28.99 8.95 28.72
CA ILE A 149 -27.86 8.06 28.40
C ILE A 149 -27.31 7.46 29.68
N GLN A 150 -27.05 6.15 29.62
CA GLN A 150 -26.25 5.43 30.59
C GLN A 150 -24.97 4.91 29.94
N LEU A 151 -23.87 5.01 30.68
CA LEU A 151 -22.56 4.53 30.29
C LEU A 151 -22.13 3.36 31.18
N SER A 152 -21.33 2.45 30.64
CA SER A 152 -20.81 1.31 31.37
C SER A 152 -19.41 0.93 30.89
N PRO A 153 -18.49 0.56 31.80
CA PRO A 153 -17.19 0.01 31.42
C PRO A 153 -17.28 -1.49 31.01
N ASN A 154 -18.31 -2.20 31.47
CA ASN A 154 -18.39 -3.67 31.43
C ASN A 154 -19.76 -4.22 30.97
N ASN A 155 -20.65 -3.37 30.47
CA ASN A 155 -22.00 -3.70 30.02
C ASN A 155 -22.92 -4.28 31.12
N SER A 156 -22.57 -4.11 32.40
CA SER A 156 -23.32 -4.63 33.56
C SER A 156 -23.59 -3.55 34.59
N ASP A 157 -22.57 -2.77 34.93
CA ASP A 157 -22.65 -1.64 35.86
C ASP A 157 -22.89 -0.35 35.07
N TRP A 158 -24.03 0.30 35.32
CA TRP A 158 -24.48 1.46 34.54
C TRP A 158 -24.47 2.74 35.37
N ILE A 159 -23.95 3.80 34.79
CA ILE A 159 -23.90 5.13 35.39
C ILE A 159 -24.66 6.08 34.47
N ASP A 160 -25.51 6.93 35.06
CA ASP A 160 -26.21 7.98 34.32
C ASP A 160 -25.22 9.06 33.85
N ASP A 161 -25.25 9.39 32.56
CA ASP A 161 -24.35 10.38 31.95
C ASP A 161 -25.07 11.70 31.63
N THR A 162 -26.26 11.63 31.01
CA THR A 162 -27.07 12.80 30.70
C THR A 162 -28.20 13.00 31.71
N ALA A 163 -28.68 14.23 31.84
CA ALA A 163 -29.91 14.50 32.59
C ALA A 163 -31.14 13.82 31.96
N GLU A 164 -32.15 13.55 32.77
CA GLU A 164 -33.44 13.03 32.31
C GLU A 164 -34.13 14.04 31.40
N THR A 165 -34.53 13.58 30.21
CA THR A 165 -35.22 14.39 29.20
C THR A 165 -36.59 13.80 28.92
N ASN A 166 -37.62 14.63 29.03
CA ASN A 166 -38.99 14.22 28.68
C ASN A 166 -39.24 14.43 27.19
N ILE A 167 -39.88 13.44 26.57
CA ILE A 167 -40.28 13.44 25.17
C ILE A 167 -41.79 13.19 25.09
N SER A 168 -42.52 14.24 24.71
CA SER A 168 -43.98 14.18 24.47
C SER A 168 -44.30 13.20 23.33
N ALA A 169 -45.56 12.79 23.22
CA ALA A 169 -46.04 11.95 22.13
C ALA A 169 -45.72 12.58 20.75
N GLY A 170 -45.14 11.79 19.84
CA GLY A 170 -44.73 12.23 18.50
C GLY A 170 -43.40 12.97 18.42
N GLU A 171 -42.85 13.43 19.54
CA GLU A 171 -41.60 14.21 19.59
C GLU A 171 -40.34 13.33 19.50
N MET A 172 -39.22 13.97 19.17
CA MET A 172 -37.91 13.32 19.05
C MET A 172 -36.83 14.19 19.67
N VAL A 173 -35.83 13.53 20.28
CA VAL A 173 -34.66 14.19 20.86
C VAL A 173 -33.37 13.49 20.41
N ALA A 174 -32.30 14.26 20.26
CA ALA A 174 -30.95 13.73 20.08
C ALA A 174 -30.18 13.85 21.41
N LEU A 175 -29.54 12.75 21.81
CA LEU A 175 -28.73 12.65 23.01
C LEU A 175 -27.30 12.27 22.62
N VAL A 176 -26.33 13.01 23.15
CA VAL A 176 -24.90 12.78 22.92
C VAL A 176 -24.26 12.47 24.28
N PRO A 177 -23.47 11.39 24.40
CA PRO A 177 -22.70 11.13 25.62
C PRO A 177 -21.75 12.29 25.93
N GLY A 178 -21.77 12.79 27.16
CA GLY A 178 -20.86 13.83 27.65
C GLY A 178 -19.52 13.27 28.12
N LYS A 179 -19.44 11.97 28.37
CA LYS A 179 -18.23 11.24 28.77
C LYS A 179 -18.05 9.99 27.93
N TYR A 180 -16.83 9.46 27.97
CA TYR A 180 -16.48 8.20 27.31
C TYR A 180 -16.36 7.06 28.33
N LEU A 181 -17.11 5.98 28.08
CA LEU A 181 -16.85 4.62 28.55
C LEU A 181 -17.14 3.68 27.38
N ARG A 182 -16.68 2.42 27.48
CA ARG A 182 -16.77 1.46 26.38
C ARG A 182 -18.21 1.21 25.90
N TYR A 183 -19.18 1.16 26.80
CA TYR A 183 -20.57 0.88 26.44
C TYR A 183 -21.49 2.05 26.74
N ALA A 184 -22.45 2.29 25.86
CA ALA A 184 -23.52 3.25 26.04
C ALA A 184 -24.88 2.65 25.69
N ARG A 185 -25.94 3.09 26.40
CA ARG A 185 -27.34 2.77 26.06
C ARG A 185 -28.25 3.94 26.41
N VAL A 186 -29.44 3.94 25.85
CA VAL A 186 -30.52 4.82 26.30
C VAL A 186 -31.31 4.10 27.39
N ALA A 187 -31.42 4.70 28.57
CA ALA A 187 -32.38 4.28 29.57
C ALA A 187 -33.68 5.06 29.38
N TYR A 188 -34.80 4.35 29.37
CA TYR A 188 -36.12 4.92 29.11
C TYR A 188 -37.18 4.39 30.08
N LYS A 189 -38.18 5.22 30.38
CA LYS A 189 -39.37 4.87 31.18
C LYS A 189 -40.57 5.72 30.74
N SER A 190 -41.76 5.36 31.21
CA SER A 190 -42.98 6.16 31.04
C SER A 190 -42.81 7.47 31.83
N GLN A 191 -43.22 8.60 31.25
CA GLN A 191 -43.10 9.91 31.94
C GLN A 191 -43.96 9.95 33.22
N THR A 192 -45.11 9.27 33.17
CA THR A 192 -45.99 9.04 34.32
C THR A 192 -46.15 7.53 34.51
N ALA A 193 -46.10 7.04 35.75
CA ALA A 193 -46.26 5.62 36.05
C ALA A 193 -47.60 5.07 35.52
N GLY A 194 -47.56 3.94 34.83
CA GLY A 194 -48.72 3.29 34.21
C GLY A 194 -49.23 3.93 32.91
N GLN A 195 -48.56 4.96 32.39
CA GLN A 195 -48.87 5.61 31.11
C GLN A 195 -47.82 5.23 30.06
N ASP A 196 -47.84 3.97 29.65
CA ASP A 196 -46.82 3.42 28.76
C ASP A 196 -46.98 3.93 27.32
N THR A 197 -45.84 4.11 26.66
CA THR A 197 -45.74 4.55 25.27
C THR A 197 -44.70 3.71 24.53
N SER A 198 -44.63 3.87 23.20
CA SER A 198 -43.67 3.18 22.34
C SER A 198 -42.55 4.12 21.90
N LEU A 199 -41.32 3.63 21.89
CA LEU A 199 -40.14 4.37 21.42
C LEU A 199 -39.48 3.70 20.22
N THR A 200 -38.85 4.54 19.40
CA THR A 200 -37.82 4.13 18.44
C THR A 200 -36.51 4.82 18.80
N ILE A 201 -35.42 4.06 18.84
CA ILE A 201 -34.09 4.55 19.20
C ILE A 201 -33.13 4.25 18.06
N TRP A 202 -32.56 5.29 17.46
CA TRP A 202 -31.46 5.17 16.51
C TRP A 202 -30.13 5.40 17.21
N TYR A 203 -29.16 4.56 16.91
CA TYR A 203 -27.75 4.74 17.24
C TYR A 203 -27.01 5.11 15.96
N GLN A 204 -26.43 6.31 15.96
CA GLN A 204 -25.61 6.82 14.87
C GLN A 204 -24.22 7.17 15.41
N ALA A 205 -23.19 6.59 14.82
CA ALA A 205 -21.81 6.81 15.23
C ALA A 205 -20.88 6.91 14.03
N GLN A 206 -19.75 7.61 14.20
CA GLN A 206 -18.68 7.64 13.21
C GLN A 206 -17.29 7.59 13.85
N VAL A 207 -16.39 6.86 13.20
CA VAL A 207 -14.95 6.82 13.51
C VAL A 207 -14.26 7.97 12.83
#